data_AF-J0WH53-F1
#
_entry.id   AF-J0WH53-F1
#
_cell.length_a   1.000
_cell.length_b   1.000
_cell.length_c   1.000
_cell.angle_alpha   90.00
_cell.angle_beta   90.00
_cell.angle_gamma   90.00
#
_symmetry.space_group_name_H-M   'P 1'
#
loop_
_entity.id
_entity.type
_entity.pdbx_description
1 polymer ?
#
loop_
_entity_poly.entity_id
_entity_poly.type
_entity_poly.pdbx_seq_one_letter_code
_entity_poly.pdbx_strand_id
1 'polypeptide(L)' 'MREQPIGEAVDDEIAEVLAYHKGDVQAAIATLLGDIRYLRWQLVLTEGAMGRGITRGWRPSYERD' A
#
# COMPACT_ATOMS: atom_id res chain seq x y z
N MET A 1 13.82 22.83 0.64
CA MET A 1 12.97 21.64 0.79
C MET A 1 11.93 22.01 1.83
N ARG A 2 10.65 22.20 1.50
CA ARG A 2 9.63 22.47 2.53
C ARG A 2 9.34 21.14 3.22
N GLU A 3 9.60 21.07 4.52
CA GLU A 3 9.17 19.93 5.33
C GLU A 3 7.67 20.11 5.56
N GLN A 4 6.84 19.40 4.79
CA GLN A 4 5.40 19.39 5.03
C GLN A 4 5.13 18.62 6.32
N PRO A 5 4.29 19.14 7.23
CA PRO A 5 3.87 18.37 8.39
C PRO A 5 3.15 17.11 7.88
N ILE A 6 3.49 15.96 8.46
CA ILE A 6 3.01 14.64 8.02
C ILE A 6 1.50 14.58 7.78
N GLY A 7 0.68 15.26 8.59
CA GLY A 7 -0.78 15.30 8.43
C GLY A 7 -1.24 15.97 7.13
N GLU A 8 -0.62 17.09 6.75
CA GLU A 8 -0.94 17.81 5.51
C GLU A 8 -0.56 17.00 4.28
N ALA A 9 0.54 16.23 4.35
CA ALA A 9 0.92 15.32 3.28
C ALA A 9 -0.08 14.15 3.11
N VAL A 10 -0.66 13.61 4.20
CA VAL A 10 -1.69 12.56 4.09
C VAL A 10 -2.97 13.12 3.46
N ASP A 11 -3.36 14.33 3.85
CA ASP A 11 -4.54 14.99 3.30
C ASP A 11 -4.36 15.29 1.79
N ASP A 12 -3.15 15.70 1.37
CA ASP A 12 -2.79 15.90 -0.04
C ASP A 12 -2.91 14.59 -0.85
N GLU A 13 -2.41 13.46 -0.34
CA GLU A 13 -2.50 12.16 -1.01
C GLU A 13 -3.95 11.69 -1.16
N ILE A 14 -4.78 11.87 -0.12
CA ILE A 14 -6.21 11.54 -0.18
C ILE A 14 -6.91 12.40 -1.24
N ALA A 15 -6.61 13.70 -1.27
CA ALA A 15 -7.18 14.62 -2.26
C ALA A 15 -6.79 14.23 -3.69
N GLU A 16 -5.55 13.81 -3.91
CA GLU A 16 -5.07 13.32 -5.21
C GLU A 16 -5.82 12.06 -5.67
N VAL A 17 -5.96 11.07 -4.79
CA VAL A 17 -6.69 9.83 -5.09
C VAL A 17 -8.16 10.12 -5.42
N LEU A 18 -8.80 11.00 -4.66
CA LEU A 18 -10.18 11.41 -4.94
C LEU A 18 -10.29 12.18 -6.27
N ALA A 19 -9.33 13.05 -6.59
CA ALA A 19 -9.31 13.77 -7.85
C ALA A 19 -9.14 12.83 -9.05
N TYR A 20 -8.28 11.82 -8.94
CA TYR A 20 -8.11 10.77 -9.97
C TYR A 20 -9.43 10.04 -10.26
N HIS A 21 -10.21 9.77 -9.22
CA HIS A 21 -11.53 9.16 -9.32
C HIS A 21 -12.68 10.16 -9.54
N LYS A 22 -12.40 11.43 -9.84
CA LYS A 22 -13.40 12.49 -10.05
C LYS A 22 -14.40 12.64 -8.89
N GLY A 23 -13.95 12.37 -7.66
CA GLY A 23 -14.78 12.38 -6.46
C GLY A 23 -15.60 11.11 -6.23
N ASP A 24 -15.48 10.07 -7.07
CA ASP A 24 -16.13 8.78 -6.82
C ASP A 24 -15.37 8.00 -5.74
N VAL A 25 -15.84 8.17 -4.50
CA VAL A 25 -15.26 7.52 -3.31
C VAL A 25 -15.36 6.00 -3.39
N GLN A 26 -16.43 5.45 -3.97
CA GLN A 26 -16.60 3.99 -4.07
C GLN A 26 -15.58 3.40 -5.04
N ALA A 27 -15.37 4.05 -6.19
CA ALA A 27 -14.36 3.65 -7.16
C ALA A 27 -12.94 3.76 -6.56
N ALA A 28 -12.64 4.83 -5.84
CA ALA A 28 -11.34 5.00 -5.16
C ALA A 28 -11.05 3.88 -4.15
N ILE A 29 -12.01 3.59 -3.27
CA ILE A 29 -11.88 2.52 -2.29
C ILE A 29 -11.72 1.16 -2.98
N ALA A 30 -12.48 0.89 -4.04
CA ALA A 30 -12.39 -0.36 -4.79
C ALA A 30 -10.99 -0.55 -5.41
N THR A 31 -10.39 0.50 -5.98
CA THR A 31 -9.02 0.49 -6.50
C THR A 31 -8.02 0.16 -5.39
N LEU A 32 -8.06 0.90 -4.28
CA LEU A 32 -7.12 0.68 -3.17
C LEU A 32 -7.22 -0.73 -2.58
N LEU A 33 -8.43 -1.28 -2.45
CA LEU A 33 -8.63 -2.67 -2.03
C LEU A 33 -8.06 -3.67 -3.05
N GLY A 34 -8.16 -3.36 -4.35
CA GLY A 34 -7.54 -4.11 -5.43
C GLY A 34 -6.01 -4.12 -5.30
N ASP A 35 -5.41 -2.95 -5.11
CA ASP A 35 -3.97 -2.76 -4.98
C ASP A 35 -3.42 -3.48 -3.73
N ILE A 36 -4.11 -3.35 -2.59
CA ILE A 36 -3.73 -4.07 -1.35
C ILE A 36 -3.72 -5.58 -1.59
N ARG A 37 -4.73 -6.13 -2.27
CA ARG A 37 -4.81 -7.56 -2.56
C ARG A 37 -3.70 -8.00 -3.51
N TYR A 38 -3.40 -7.20 -4.53
CA TYR A 38 -2.30 -7.45 -5.46
C TYR A 38 -0.93 -7.44 -4.75
N LEU A 39 -0.66 -6.43 -3.92
CA LEU A 39 0.59 -6.33 -3.16
C LEU A 39 0.75 -7.49 -2.16
N ARG A 40 -0.31 -7.88 -1.46
CA ARG A 40 -0.30 -9.06 -0.58
C ARG A 40 0.01 -10.34 -1.35
N TRP A 41 -0.55 -10.50 -2.55
CA TRP A 41 -0.24 -11.64 -3.41
C TRP A 41 1.23 -11.65 -3.86
N GLN A 42 1.78 -10.49 -4.24
CA GLN A 42 3.21 -10.39 -4.57
C GLN A 42 4.11 -10.73 -3.37
N LEU A 43 3.73 -10.32 -2.15
CA LEU A 43 4.47 -10.68 -0.93
C LEU A 43 4.48 -12.19 -0.69
N VAL A 44 3.33 -12.87 -0.85
CA VAL A 44 3.24 -14.33 -0.75
C VAL A 44 4.15 -15.02 -1.76
N LEU A 45 4.12 -14.58 -3.02
CA LEU A 45 5.01 -15.12 -4.05
C LEU A 45 6.48 -14.93 -3.72
N THR A 46 6.83 -13.73 -3.25
CA THR A 46 8.20 -13.35 -2.92
C THR A 46 8.71 -14.13 -1.71
N GLU A 47 7.90 -14.29 -0.66
CA GLU A 47 8.20 -15.14 0.49
C GLU A 47 8.45 -16.60 0.07
N GLY A 48 7.60 -17.14 -0.81
CA GLY A 48 7.74 -18.50 -1.34
C GLY A 48 9.01 -18.67 -2.20
N ALA A 49 9.31 -17.70 -3.07
CA ALA A 49 10.43 -17.77 -4.00
C ALA A 49 11.80 -17.57 -3.31
N MET A 50 11.88 -16.66 -2.33
CA MET A 50 13.17 -16.37 -1.66
C MET A 50 13.57 -17.48 -0.68
N GLY A 51 12.62 -18.25 -0.15
CA GLY A 51 12.88 -19.28 0.85
C GLY A 51 13.50 -18.72 2.15
N ARG A 52 13.69 -19.58 3.17
CA ARG A 52 14.17 -19.15 4.50
C ARG A 52 15.64 -18.67 4.51
N GLY A 53 16.43 -19.11 3.54
CA GLY A 53 17.88 -18.86 3.51
C GLY A 53 18.25 -17.44 3.04
N ILE A 54 17.53 -16.89 2.05
CA ILE A 54 17.83 -15.58 1.47
C ILE A 54 17.52 -14.45 2.45
N THR A 55 16.41 -14.56 3.19
CA THR A 55 15.96 -13.51 4.13
C THR A 55 16.48 -13.71 5.55
N ARG A 56 17.35 -14.71 5.79
CA ARG A 56 17.82 -15.12 7.15
C ARG A 56 16.67 -15.33 8.14
N GLY A 57 15.59 -15.96 7.67
CA GLY A 57 14.41 -16.24 8.49
C GLY A 57 13.42 -15.09 8.66
N TRP A 58 13.69 -13.90 8.10
CA TRP A 58 12.70 -12.83 8.06
C TRP A 58 11.50 -13.22 7.19
N ARG A 59 10.30 -12.83 7.64
CA ARG A 59 9.02 -13.03 6.93
C ARG A 59 8.20 -11.74 6.96
N PRO A 60 7.44 -11.44 5.89
CA PRO A 60 6.58 -10.26 5.84
C PRO A 60 5.46 -10.35 6.88
N SER A 61 5.11 -9.22 7.50
CA SER A 61 3.85 -9.07 8.24
C SER A 61 2.77 -8.59 7.28
N TYR A 62 1.60 -9.22 7.33
CA TYR A 62 0.46 -8.86 6.49
C TYR A 62 -0.51 -7.90 7.18
N GLU A 63 -0.33 -7.69 8.48
CA GLU A 63 -1.15 -6.84 9.34
C GLU A 63 -0.37 -5.58 9.69
N ARG A 64 -1.08 -4.45 9.85
CA ARG A 64 -0.53 -3.25 10.45
C ARG A 64 -0.77 -3.34 11.97
N ASP A 65 0.26 -3.03 12.75
CA ASP A 65 0.19 -2.87 14.21
C ASP A 65 -0.56 -1.58 14.61
#